data_AF-A0A9E4Q947-F1
#
_entry.id   AF-A0A9E4Q947-F1
#
_cell.length_a   1.000
_cell.length_b   1.000
_cell.length_c   1.000
_cell.angle_alpha   90.00
_cell.angle_beta   90.00
_cell.angle_gamma   90.00
#
_symmetry.space_group_name_H-M   'P 1'
#
loop_
_entity.id
_entity.type
_entity.pdbx_description
1 polymer ?
#
loop_
_entity_poly.entity_id
_entity_poly.type
_entity_poly.pdbx_seq_one_letter_code
_entity_poly.pdbx_strand_id
1 'polypeptide(L)'
;MLDAKVILVYANGVVILSSTVIASIEIGSNPAINSFADSLWWSLVTVTTVGYGDIVPQTVIGRAMGVILMISGVGLFGIVTANLASFLVRTEESKEASLNLLVGKIDALRQEIAELRNESSF
;
A
#
# COMPACT_ATOMS: atom_id res chain seq x y z
N MET A 1 2.12 10.80 2.78
CA MET A 1 1.70 9.65 1.96
C MET A 1 2.95 9.13 1.28
N LEU A 2 3.28 7.86 1.46
CA LEU A 2 4.48 7.26 0.85
C LEU A 2 4.24 7.14 -0.66
N ASP A 3 5.26 7.43 -1.45
CA ASP A 3 5.17 7.25 -2.90
C ASP A 3 4.96 5.76 -3.20
N ALA A 4 4.04 5.46 -4.11
CA ALA A 4 3.76 4.09 -4.56
C ALA A 4 5.05 3.39 -5.06
N LYS A 5 5.98 4.13 -5.66
CA LYS A 5 7.29 3.62 -6.07
C LYS A 5 8.10 3.13 -4.88
N VAL A 6 8.08 3.83 -3.75
CA VAL A 6 8.79 3.44 -2.53
C VAL A 6 8.20 2.15 -1.97
N ILE A 7 6.88 2.02 -1.96
CA ILE A 7 6.18 0.81 -1.51
C ILE A 7 6.55 -0.39 -2.40
N LEU A 8 6.57 -0.21 -3.73
CA LEU A 8 6.97 -1.25 -4.66
C LEU A 8 8.43 -1.66 -4.50
N VAL A 9 9.34 -0.71 -4.35
CA VAL A 9 10.77 -1.00 -4.14
C VAL A 9 10.96 -1.75 -2.81
N TYR A 10 10.28 -1.33 -1.75
CA TYR A 10 10.33 -2.01 -0.45
C TYR A 10 9.79 -3.44 -0.53
N ALA A 11 8.62 -3.64 -1.16
CA ALA A 11 8.00 -4.96 -1.29
C ALA A 11 8.86 -5.93 -2.11
N ASN A 12 9.40 -5.50 -3.26
CA ASN A 12 10.29 -6.34 -4.05
C ASN A 12 11.64 -6.56 -3.32
N GLY A 13 12.17 -5.52 -2.68
CA GLY A 13 13.42 -5.59 -1.94
C GLY A 13 13.36 -6.61 -0.80
N VAL A 14 12.31 -6.57 0.03
CA VAL A 14 12.18 -7.50 1.16
C VAL A 14 12.04 -8.95 0.68
N VAL A 15 11.30 -9.18 -0.41
CA VAL A 15 11.12 -10.51 -1.00
C VAL A 15 12.43 -11.05 -1.56
N ILE A 16 13.17 -10.26 -2.36
CA ILE A 16 14.42 -10.72 -2.96
C ILE A 16 15.49 -10.96 -1.88
N LEU A 17 15.56 -10.08 -0.89
CA LEU A 17 16.48 -10.24 0.25
C LEU A 17 16.15 -11.49 1.07
N SER A 18 14.90 -11.70 1.46
CA SER A 18 14.50 -12.90 2.20
C SER A 18 14.77 -14.17 1.40
N SER A 19 14.45 -14.17 0.11
CA SER A 19 14.67 -15.32 -0.78
C SER A 19 16.14 -15.68 -0.89
N THR A 20 17.02 -14.68 -0.96
CA THR A 20 18.48 -14.88 -1.04
C THR A 20 19.02 -15.47 0.24
N VAL A 21 18.59 -14.94 1.40
CA VAL A 21 19.02 -15.43 2.72
C VAL A 21 18.52 -16.85 2.96
N ILE A 22 17.25 -17.13 2.64
CA ILE A 22 16.66 -18.47 2.76
C ILE A 22 17.35 -19.45 1.83
N ALA A 23 17.57 -19.10 0.55
CA ALA A 23 18.30 -19.95 -0.38
C ALA A 23 19.70 -20.29 0.14
N SER A 24 20.40 -19.32 0.74
CA SER A 24 21.77 -19.51 1.23
C SER A 24 21.87 -20.45 2.43
N ILE A 25 20.79 -20.60 3.20
CA ILE A 25 20.80 -21.33 4.49
C ILE A 25 20.05 -22.67 4.38
N GLU A 26 18.95 -22.70 3.64
CA GLU A 26 18.07 -23.85 3.54
C GLU A 26 18.47 -24.81 2.42
N ILE A 27 19.10 -24.33 1.33
CA ILE A 27 19.57 -25.22 0.25
C ILE A 27 20.67 -26.13 0.81
N GLY A 28 20.45 -27.45 0.71
CA GLY A 28 21.32 -28.49 1.26
C GLY A 28 21.00 -28.90 2.71
N SER A 29 20.26 -28.08 3.45
CA SER A 29 19.78 -28.39 4.81
C SER A 29 18.34 -28.88 4.83
N ASN A 30 17.53 -28.41 3.87
CA ASN A 30 16.09 -28.62 3.81
C ASN A 30 15.70 -29.21 2.45
N PRO A 31 15.30 -30.48 2.39
CA PRO A 31 14.90 -31.14 1.13
C PRO A 31 13.67 -30.52 0.47
N ALA A 32 12.91 -29.66 1.15
CA ALA A 32 11.77 -28.96 0.57
C ALA A 32 12.17 -27.65 -0.14
N ILE A 33 13.36 -27.12 0.13
CA ILE A 33 13.88 -25.87 -0.47
C ILE A 33 15.21 -26.20 -1.15
N ASN A 34 15.17 -26.57 -2.43
CA ASN A 34 16.37 -27.00 -3.18
C ASN A 34 16.86 -25.97 -4.19
N SER A 35 16.06 -24.95 -4.47
CA SER A 35 16.39 -23.92 -5.45
C SER A 35 16.08 -22.52 -4.94
N PHE A 36 16.66 -21.53 -5.59
CA PHE A 36 16.30 -20.12 -5.36
C PHE A 36 14.82 -19.87 -5.68
N ALA A 37 14.26 -20.56 -6.67
CA ALA A 37 12.85 -20.45 -7.04
C ALA A 37 11.93 -20.89 -5.89
N ASP A 38 12.26 -21.97 -5.18
CA ASP A 38 11.51 -22.42 -4.00
C ASP A 38 11.59 -21.39 -2.87
N SER A 39 12.76 -20.80 -2.67
CA SER A 39 12.97 -19.75 -1.65
C SER A 39 12.17 -18.48 -1.98
N LEU A 40 12.06 -18.14 -3.27
CA LEU A 40 11.26 -17.04 -3.78
C LEU A 40 9.77 -17.29 -3.64
N TRP A 41 9.31 -18.49 -4.00
CA TRP A 41 7.94 -18.94 -3.80
C TRP A 41 7.52 -18.83 -2.33
N TRP A 42 8.33 -19.39 -1.43
CA TRP A 42 8.08 -19.31 0.01
C TRP A 42 8.00 -17.86 0.50
N SER A 43 8.95 -17.01 0.09
CA SER A 43 9.00 -15.62 0.50
C SER A 43 7.77 -14.83 0.04
N LEU A 44 7.32 -15.06 -1.20
CA LEU A 44 6.12 -14.45 -1.75
C LEU A 44 4.85 -14.88 -1.00
N VAL A 45 4.67 -16.19 -0.81
CA VAL A 45 3.51 -16.76 -0.11
C VAL A 45 3.47 -16.29 1.36
N THR A 46 4.63 -16.11 1.98
CA THR A 46 4.74 -15.65 3.37
C THR A 46 4.49 -14.15 3.51
N VAL A 47 5.12 -13.31 2.69
CA VAL A 47 4.95 -11.84 2.79
C VAL A 47 3.52 -11.41 2.46
N THR A 48 2.84 -12.15 1.56
CA THR A 48 1.44 -11.93 1.19
C THR A 48 0.45 -12.55 2.19
N THR A 49 0.95 -13.16 3.26
CA THR A 49 0.15 -13.83 4.31
C THR A 49 -0.72 -14.99 3.82
N VAL A 50 -0.45 -15.53 2.63
CA VAL A 50 -1.17 -16.69 2.09
C VAL A 50 -0.82 -17.96 2.87
N GLY A 51 0.48 -18.22 3.06
CA GLY A 51 0.96 -19.26 3.98
C GLY A 51 0.48 -20.69 3.69
N TYR A 52 0.64 -21.20 2.46
CA TYR A 52 0.24 -22.58 2.11
C TYR A 52 0.85 -23.66 3.02
N GLY A 53 2.07 -23.44 3.52
CA GLY A 53 2.77 -24.37 4.41
C GLY A 53 3.32 -25.61 3.71
N ASP A 54 3.34 -25.61 2.38
CA ASP A 54 3.92 -26.63 1.51
C ASP A 54 5.45 -26.71 1.64
N ILE A 55 6.10 -25.56 1.72
CA ILE A 55 7.53 -25.44 2.01
C ILE A 55 7.72 -24.46 3.16
N VAL A 56 8.64 -24.76 4.09
CA VAL A 56 8.93 -23.89 5.25
C VAL A 56 10.41 -24.01 5.65
N PRO A 57 11.06 -22.91 6.09
CA PRO A 57 12.41 -22.95 6.64
C PRO A 57 12.49 -23.82 7.89
N GLN A 58 13.49 -24.71 7.92
CA GLN A 58 13.70 -25.63 9.04
C GLN A 58 14.86 -25.19 9.93
N THR A 59 15.81 -24.43 9.40
CA THR A 59 16.96 -23.95 10.17
C THR A 59 16.53 -22.88 11.17
N VAL A 60 17.25 -22.80 12.29
CA VAL A 60 17.00 -21.78 13.33
C VAL A 60 17.10 -20.36 12.74
N ILE A 61 18.12 -20.13 11.91
CA ILE A 61 18.36 -18.83 11.27
C ILE A 61 17.28 -18.54 10.22
N GLY A 62 16.89 -19.53 9.41
CA GLY A 62 15.80 -19.39 8.44
C GLY A 62 14.46 -19.03 9.11
N ARG A 63 14.16 -19.63 10.26
CA ARG A 63 12.97 -19.29 11.05
C ARG A 63 13.03 -17.87 11.63
N ALA A 64 14.18 -17.45 12.15
CA ALA A 64 14.36 -16.07 12.63
C ALA A 64 14.13 -15.05 11.51
N MET A 65 14.65 -15.33 10.31
CA MET A 65 14.39 -14.51 9.13
C MET A 65 12.92 -14.53 8.71
N GLY A 66 12.23 -15.67 8.85
CA GLY A 66 10.80 -15.76 8.60
C GLY A 66 9.96 -14.88 9.52
N VAL A 67 10.31 -14.77 10.81
CA VAL A 67 9.64 -13.84 11.73
C VAL A 67 9.78 -12.39 11.24
N ILE A 68 10.97 -11.99 10.80
CA ILE A 68 11.21 -10.64 10.27
C ILE A 68 10.38 -10.40 8.99
N LEU A 69 10.32 -11.40 8.10
CA LEU A 69 9.53 -11.32 6.87
C LEU A 69 8.02 -11.18 7.17
N MET A 70 7.49 -11.93 8.14
CA MET A 70 6.08 -11.85 8.54
C MET A 70 5.73 -10.47 9.09
N ILE A 71 6.56 -9.90 9.98
CA ILE A 71 6.35 -8.54 10.51
C ILE A 71 6.38 -7.52 9.37
N SER A 72 7.32 -7.67 8.44
CA SER A 72 7.45 -6.80 7.26
C SER A 72 6.21 -6.89 6.36
N GLY A 73 5.65 -8.08 6.16
CA GLY A 73 4.41 -8.30 5.40
C GLY A 73 3.22 -7.57 6.00
N VAL A 74 2.99 -7.72 7.32
CA VAL A 74 1.91 -7.00 8.03
C VAL A 74 2.10 -5.48 7.92
N GLY A 75 3.34 -4.99 8.08
CA GLY A 75 3.67 -3.58 7.90
C GLY A 75 3.39 -3.07 6.49
N LEU A 76 3.73 -3.86 5.46
CA LEU A 76 3.47 -3.52 4.05
C LEU A 76 1.97 -3.31 3.79
N PHE A 77 1.12 -4.24 4.23
CA PHE A 77 -0.33 -4.09 4.08
C PHE A 77 -0.87 -2.88 4.85
N GLY A 78 -0.40 -2.66 6.08
CA GLY A 78 -0.78 -1.48 6.86
C GLY A 78 -0.45 -0.16 6.15
N ILE A 79 0.73 -0.07 5.54
CA ILE A 79 1.13 1.10 4.75
C ILE A 79 0.21 1.26 3.52
N VAL A 80 -0.06 0.19 2.77
CA VAL A 80 -0.94 0.25 1.60
C VAL A 80 -2.34 0.74 1.99
N THR A 81 -2.92 0.18 3.06
CA THR A 81 -4.23 0.59 3.58
C THR A 81 -4.24 2.05 4.01
N ALA A 82 -3.22 2.51 4.73
CA ALA A 82 -3.13 3.90 5.18
C ALA A 82 -3.00 4.89 4.00
N ASN A 83 -2.27 4.53 2.94
CA ASN A 83 -2.18 5.34 1.73
C ASN A 83 -3.51 5.40 0.99
N LEU A 84 -4.23 4.27 0.88
CA LEU A 84 -5.56 4.25 0.26
C LEU A 84 -6.57 5.10 1.05
N ALA A 85 -6.59 4.96 2.38
CA ALA A 85 -7.44 5.78 3.24
C ALA A 85 -7.12 7.28 3.08
N SER A 86 -5.83 7.64 3.07
CA SER A 86 -5.39 9.02 2.85
C SER A 86 -5.80 9.56 1.48
N PHE A 87 -5.79 8.72 0.44
CA PHE A 87 -6.22 9.10 -0.90
C PHE A 87 -7.72 9.37 -0.96
N LEU A 88 -8.53 8.52 -0.31
CA LEU A 88 -9.98 8.70 -0.24
C LEU A 88 -10.35 10.00 0.49
N VAL A 89 -9.76 10.24 1.67
CA VAL A 89 -10.00 11.46 2.46
C VAL A 89 -9.65 12.72 1.66
N ARG A 90 -8.49 12.74 0.99
CA ARG A 90 -8.08 13.88 0.14
C ARG A 90 -9.04 14.12 -1.03
N THR A 91 -9.63 13.05 -1.56
CA THR A 91 -10.60 13.15 -2.66
C THR A 91 -11.91 13.76 -2.17
N GLU A 92 -12.36 13.40 -0.96
CA GLU A 92 -13.54 13.99 -0.32
C GLU A 92 -13.32 15.47 0.00
N GLU A 93 -12.20 15.84 0.63
CA GLU A 93 -11.84 17.24 0.94
C GLU A 93 -11.82 18.13 -0.32
N SER A 94 -11.22 17.64 -1.41
CA SER A 94 -11.16 18.36 -2.70
C SER A 94 -12.54 18.58 -3.32
N LYS A 95 -13.42 17.56 -3.19
CA LYS A 95 -14.79 17.62 -3.70
C LYS A 95 -15.63 18.60 -2.89
N GLU A 96 -15.53 18.58 -1.57
CA GLU A 96 -16.21 19.54 -0.68
C GLU A 96 -15.74 20.98 -0.94
N ALA A 97 -14.43 21.19 -1.09
CA ALA A 97 -13.89 22.50 -1.43
C ALA A 97 -14.43 23.04 -2.77
N SER A 98 -14.51 22.16 -3.78
CA SER A 98 -15.07 22.51 -5.09
C SER A 98 -16.57 22.82 -5.00
N LEU A 99 -17.33 22.05 -4.21
CA LEU A 99 -18.76 22.28 -4.00
C LEU A 99 -19.02 23.63 -3.31
N ASN A 100 -18.28 23.92 -2.24
CA ASN A 100 -18.40 25.19 -1.51
C ASN A 100 -18.04 26.39 -2.39
N LEU A 101 -17.04 26.24 -3.27
CA LEU A 101 -16.70 27.27 -4.25
C LEU A 101 -17.82 27.49 -5.27
N LEU A 102 -18.46 26.42 -5.77
CA LEU A 102 -19.58 26.54 -6.71
C LEU A 102 -20.81 27.17 -6.05
N VAL A 103 -21.13 26.80 -4.81
CA VAL A 103 -22.22 27.40 -4.04
C VAL A 103 -21.97 28.90 -3.84
N GLY A 104 -20.77 29.29 -3.42
CA GLY A 104 -20.43 30.71 -3.27
C GLY A 104 -20.52 31.51 -4.58
N LYS A 105 -20.14 30.91 -5.71
CA LYS A 105 -20.33 31.54 -7.04
C LYS A 105 -21.80 31.71 -7.40
N ILE A 106 -22.65 30.74 -7.08
CA ILE A 106 -24.10 30.83 -7.32
C ILE A 106 -24.69 31.96 -6.48
N ASP A 107 -24.30 32.09 -5.22
CA ASP A 107 -24.81 33.16 -4.34
C ASP A 107 -24.37 34.55 -4.83
N ALA A 108 -23.13 34.69 -5.29
CA ALA A 108 -22.65 35.93 -5.89
C ALA A 108 -23.45 36.31 -7.16
N LEU A 109 -23.69 35.36 -8.06
CA LEU A 109 -24.50 35.61 -9.27
C LEU A 109 -25.95 35.97 -8.94
N ARG A 110 -26.53 35.35 -7.91
CA ARG A 110 -27.88 35.69 -7.45
C ARG A 110 -27.96 37.11 -6.92
N GLN A 111 -26.91 37.58 -6.22
CA GLN A 111 -26.83 38.95 -5.75
C GLN A 111 -26.73 39.94 -6.93
N GLU A 112 -25.87 39.67 -7.91
CA GLU A 112 -25.71 40.52 -9.10
C GLU A 112 -27.02 40.65 -9.90
N ILE A 113 -27.75 39.55 -10.10
CA ILE A 113 -29.07 39.59 -10.76
C ILE A 113 -30.08 40.43 -9.96
N ALA A 114 -30.06 40.34 -8.62
CA ALA A 114 -30.95 41.11 -7.77
C ALA A 114 -30.68 42.61 -7.85
N GLU A 115 -29.40 43.00 -7.92
CA GLU A 115 -28.96 44.38 -8.11
C GLU A 115 -29.40 44.93 -9.47
N LEU A 116 -29.10 44.20 -10.56
CA LEU A 116 -29.51 44.59 -11.92
C LEU A 116 -31.03 44.74 -12.08
N ARG A 117 -31.81 43.83 -11.47
CA ARG A 117 -33.28 43.93 -11.51
C ARG A 117 -33.77 45.23 -10.86
N ASN A 118 -33.15 45.65 -9.76
CA ASN A 118 -33.51 46.86 -9.04
C ASN A 118 -33.15 48.13 -9.82
N GLU A 119 -32.06 48.11 -10.61
CA GLU A 119 -31.69 49.21 -11.52
C GLU A 119 -32.64 49.31 -12.72
N SER A 120 -33.08 48.19 -13.27
CA SER A 120 -33.98 48.14 -14.45
C SER A 120 -35.45 48.46 -14.17
N SER A 121 -35.85 48.63 -12.90
CA SER A 121 -37.23 48.91 -12.50
C SER A 121 -37.54 50.40 -12.28
N PHE A 122 -36.64 51.29 -12.74
CA PHE A 122 -36.87 52.71 -13.00
C PHE A 122 -37.06 52.97 -14.51
#